data_AF-A0A4Q7X9N6-F1
#
_entry.id   AF-A0A4Q7X9N6-F1
#
_cell.length_a   1.000
_cell.length_b   1.000
_cell.length_c   1.000
_cell.angle_alpha   90.00
_cell.angle_beta   90.00
_cell.angle_gamma   90.00
#
_symmetry.space_group_name_H-M   'P 1'
#
loop_
_entity.id
_entity.type
_entity.pdbx_description
1 polymer ?
#
loop_
_entity_poly.entity_id
_entity_poly.type
_entity_poly.pdbx_seq_one_letter_code
_entity_poly.pdbx_strand_id
1 'polypeptide(L)'
;MPRNVRGREILPHTREYQWVASIVAAVERRAGVPSSWNRRLYDEHSGTGATAEYNGPMTVSRELVLEPVMRAYDATGPLDLDTVGWARIGAMTVIHETDHHQHPAGDEHAPDAVRFYSPEAEAVIEGLADSNRDRIADPVIQDIGMDKAVPRILEVHAVMPYAGYQAGIEGVLHGLHTISGRSQHEVWTAVDQTPFVQRYNAMADVVIDSRLAGLMPPEHRSQIRLQLSQPLKEELGGLAAYTAETELPVQLAARGRESATRAVQRLEQELGTVEQHYRQYGEHPPRMPMSAEQTALVQRIEAHYGRSTDLETAHLRRFVDSSASGRLGGAAGGTGAAGGAAAAASGPAVAWGGWRPDRSRTDGGAAR
;
A
#
# COMPACT_ATOMS: atom_id res chain seq x y z
N MET A 1 -14.94 4.09 -23.85
CA MET A 1 -14.46 5.48 -23.99
C MET A 1 -13.73 5.82 -22.70
N PRO A 2 -12.40 6.05 -22.71
CA PRO A 2 -11.73 6.53 -21.50
C PRO A 2 -12.35 7.88 -21.17
N ARG A 3 -13.10 7.97 -20.06
CA ARG A 3 -13.54 9.26 -19.55
C ARG A 3 -12.27 10.02 -19.20
N ASN A 4 -12.18 11.28 -19.63
CA ASN A 4 -11.08 12.14 -19.19
C ASN A 4 -11.29 12.36 -17.68
N VAL A 5 -10.57 11.59 -16.87
CA VAL A 5 -10.68 11.56 -15.40
C VAL A 5 -10.27 12.91 -14.81
N ARG A 6 -9.32 13.57 -15.48
CA ARG A 6 -8.81 14.88 -15.12
C ARG A 6 -9.78 15.98 -15.53
N GLY A 7 -10.15 16.79 -14.54
CA GLY A 7 -10.77 18.09 -14.72
C GLY A 7 -9.75 19.22 -14.94
N ARG A 8 -10.10 20.41 -14.44
CA ARG A 8 -9.25 21.60 -14.54
C ARG A 8 -8.01 21.45 -13.66
N GLU A 9 -6.87 21.94 -14.13
CA GLU A 9 -5.65 22.01 -13.32
C GLU A 9 -5.81 23.00 -12.16
N ILE A 10 -5.44 22.57 -10.96
CA ILE A 10 -5.40 23.38 -9.75
C ILE A 10 -3.99 23.95 -9.64
N LEU A 11 -3.87 25.26 -9.80
CA LEU A 11 -2.57 25.90 -10.02
C LEU A 11 -1.78 26.11 -8.71
N PRO A 12 -0.43 26.14 -8.77
CA PRO A 12 0.41 26.26 -7.57
C PRO A 12 0.15 27.46 -6.66
N HIS A 13 -0.44 28.54 -7.17
CA HIS A 13 -0.71 29.74 -6.39
C HIS A 13 -2.05 29.71 -5.65
N THR A 14 -2.86 28.64 -5.80
CA THR A 14 -4.12 28.52 -5.07
C THR A 14 -3.93 27.88 -3.70
N ARG A 15 -4.83 28.18 -2.76
CA ARG A 15 -4.80 27.62 -1.41
C ARG A 15 -4.99 26.10 -1.38
N GLU A 16 -5.82 25.57 -2.29
CA GLU A 16 -6.11 24.14 -2.40
C GLU A 16 -4.85 23.37 -2.79
N TYR A 17 -4.11 23.88 -3.78
CA TYR A 17 -2.84 23.32 -4.16
C TYR A 17 -1.84 23.33 -3.00
N GLN A 18 -1.72 24.48 -2.32
CA GLN A 18 -0.77 24.62 -1.21
C GLN A 18 -1.10 23.68 -0.04
N TRP A 19 -2.38 23.47 0.24
CA TRP A 19 -2.83 22.49 1.23
C TRP A 19 -2.44 21.06 0.82
N VAL A 20 -2.75 20.62 -0.40
CA VAL A 20 -2.33 19.29 -0.90
C VAL A 20 -0.80 19.15 -0.84
N ALA A 21 -0.06 20.14 -1.35
CA ALA A 21 1.39 20.13 -1.34
C ALA A 21 1.99 20.08 0.08
N SER A 22 1.35 20.69 1.07
CA SER A 22 1.78 20.63 2.47
C SER A 22 1.66 19.22 3.05
N ILE A 23 0.60 18.49 2.70
CA ILE A 23 0.41 17.09 3.08
C ILE A 23 1.48 16.24 2.42
N VAL A 24 1.67 16.37 1.10
CA VAL A 24 2.70 15.59 0.38
C VAL A 24 4.06 15.80 1.02
N ALA A 25 4.45 17.06 1.27
CA ALA A 25 5.74 17.37 1.90
C ALA A 25 5.86 16.81 3.32
N ALA A 26 4.77 16.73 4.09
CA ALA A 26 4.77 16.12 5.43
C ALA A 26 4.95 14.60 5.36
N VAL A 27 4.26 13.94 4.44
CA VAL A 27 4.39 12.50 4.18
C VAL A 27 5.82 12.16 3.71
N GLU A 28 6.40 12.93 2.77
CA GLU A 28 7.79 12.77 2.31
C GLU A 28 8.79 12.88 3.46
N ARG A 29 8.65 13.90 4.34
CA ARG A 29 9.53 14.06 5.51
C ARG A 29 9.47 12.87 6.46
N ARG A 30 8.29 12.28 6.65
CA ARG A 30 8.07 11.17 7.57
C ARG A 30 8.53 9.83 7.02
N ALA A 31 8.35 9.62 5.72
CA ALA A 31 8.82 8.42 5.04
C ALA A 31 10.34 8.48 4.76
N GLY A 32 10.92 9.67 4.69
CA GLY A 32 12.33 9.87 4.33
C GLY A 32 12.61 9.63 2.84
N VAL A 33 11.56 9.50 2.02
CA VAL A 33 11.64 9.29 0.57
C VAL A 33 10.80 10.33 -0.16
N PRO A 34 11.30 10.90 -1.27
CA PRO A 34 10.54 11.84 -2.08
C PRO A 34 9.39 11.12 -2.80
N SER A 35 8.31 11.84 -3.02
CA SER A 35 7.17 11.41 -3.81
C SER A 35 7.50 11.50 -5.31
N SER A 36 6.96 10.56 -6.09
CA SER A 36 6.94 10.63 -7.56
C SER A 36 5.93 11.65 -8.10
N TRP A 37 5.17 12.33 -7.22
CA TRP A 37 4.22 13.37 -7.63
C TRP A 37 4.94 14.49 -8.40
N ASN A 38 4.56 14.69 -9.66
CA ASN A 38 5.20 15.66 -10.56
C ASN A 38 4.68 17.09 -10.37
N ARG A 39 4.04 17.37 -9.23
CA ARG A 39 3.50 18.69 -8.83
C ARG A 39 2.38 19.21 -9.73
N ARG A 40 1.71 18.31 -10.47
CA ARG A 40 0.50 18.65 -11.22
C ARG A 40 -0.71 18.11 -10.48
N LEU A 41 -1.67 19.00 -10.22
CA LEU A 41 -2.89 18.71 -9.48
C LEU A 41 -4.09 19.04 -10.35
N TYR A 42 -5.09 18.17 -10.41
CA TYR A 42 -6.32 18.39 -11.18
C TYR A 42 -7.56 18.14 -10.33
N ASP A 43 -8.68 18.74 -10.74
CA ASP A 43 -9.99 18.32 -10.26
C ASP A 43 -10.26 16.84 -10.67
N GLU A 44 -10.78 16.03 -9.76
CA GLU A 44 -11.21 14.63 -10.01
C GLU A 44 -12.69 14.56 -10.44
N HIS A 45 -13.00 13.85 -11.53
CA HIS A 45 -14.35 13.77 -12.13
C HIS A 45 -14.95 12.36 -12.22
N SER A 46 -14.25 11.31 -11.76
CA SER A 46 -14.73 9.93 -11.78
C SER A 46 -15.72 9.59 -10.66
N GLY A 47 -15.85 10.47 -9.65
CA GLY A 47 -16.65 10.23 -8.45
C GLY A 47 -15.84 9.66 -7.27
N THR A 48 -14.53 9.46 -7.44
CA THR A 48 -13.60 9.18 -6.34
C THR A 48 -13.19 10.46 -5.61
N GLY A 49 -12.47 10.29 -4.50
CA GLY A 49 -12.03 11.40 -3.66
C GLY A 49 -10.74 12.02 -4.19
N ALA A 50 -9.86 11.17 -4.71
CA ALA A 50 -8.62 11.53 -5.37
C ALA A 50 -8.09 10.31 -6.15
N THR A 51 -7.06 10.52 -6.96
CA THR A 51 -6.30 9.44 -7.62
C THR A 51 -4.86 9.87 -7.85
N ALA A 52 -3.91 9.02 -7.46
CA ALA A 52 -2.51 9.10 -7.84
C ALA A 52 -2.30 8.43 -9.20
N GLU A 53 -1.84 9.18 -10.19
CA GLU A 53 -1.57 8.61 -11.51
C GLU A 53 -0.12 8.17 -11.63
N TYR A 54 0.12 6.98 -12.20
CA TYR A 54 1.45 6.39 -12.36
C TYR A 54 2.47 7.30 -13.10
N ASN A 55 2.00 8.20 -13.97
CA ASN A 55 2.86 9.15 -14.69
C ASN A 55 3.15 10.44 -13.90
N GLY A 56 2.73 10.51 -12.63
CA GLY A 56 3.12 11.53 -11.66
C GLY A 56 2.05 12.55 -11.23
N PRO A 57 0.97 12.87 -11.96
CA PRO A 57 -0.06 13.78 -11.45
C PRO A 57 -0.92 13.15 -10.35
N MET A 58 -1.55 14.03 -9.59
CA MET A 58 -2.63 13.67 -8.66
C MET A 58 -3.91 14.39 -9.08
N THR A 59 -5.04 13.72 -9.00
CA THR A 59 -6.37 14.33 -9.10
C THR A 59 -6.99 14.36 -7.71
N VAL A 60 -7.75 15.41 -7.38
CA VAL A 60 -8.47 15.50 -6.09
C VAL A 60 -9.85 16.08 -6.34
N SER A 61 -10.88 15.46 -5.77
CA SER A 61 -12.26 15.87 -5.93
C SER A 61 -12.52 17.16 -5.20
N ARG A 62 -13.01 18.14 -5.96
CA ARG A 62 -13.38 19.43 -5.39
C ARG A 62 -14.54 19.28 -4.42
N GLU A 63 -15.59 18.58 -4.83
CA GLU A 63 -16.82 18.41 -4.06
C GLU A 63 -16.62 17.52 -2.83
N LEU A 64 -15.89 16.42 -2.97
CA LEU A 64 -15.75 15.41 -1.91
C LEU A 64 -14.60 15.71 -0.93
N VAL A 65 -13.56 16.42 -1.38
CA VAL A 65 -12.33 16.64 -0.59
C VAL A 65 -12.05 18.12 -0.39
N LEU A 66 -11.82 18.89 -1.46
CA LEU A 66 -11.28 20.25 -1.31
C LEU A 66 -12.27 21.21 -0.67
N GLU A 67 -13.53 21.25 -1.12
CA GLU A 67 -14.54 22.16 -0.57
C GLU A 67 -14.87 21.89 0.90
N PRO A 68 -15.07 20.63 1.34
CA PRO A 68 -15.25 20.34 2.77
C PRO A 68 -14.06 20.78 3.63
N VAL A 69 -12.83 20.53 3.17
CA VAL A 69 -11.62 20.96 3.88
C VAL A 69 -11.54 22.49 3.95
N MET A 70 -11.72 23.18 2.82
CA MET A 70 -11.66 24.65 2.79
C MET A 70 -12.75 25.28 3.66
N ARG A 71 -13.96 24.69 3.69
CA ARG A 71 -15.04 25.12 4.59
C ARG A 71 -14.64 25.02 6.06
N ALA A 72 -13.91 23.96 6.45
CA ALA A 72 -13.42 23.81 7.81
C ALA A 72 -12.38 24.88 8.18
N TYR A 73 -11.47 25.21 7.26
CA TYR A 73 -10.49 26.31 7.45
C TYR A 73 -11.14 27.70 7.49
N ASP A 74 -12.17 27.93 6.68
CA ASP A 74 -12.82 29.24 6.54
C ASP A 74 -13.84 29.54 7.64
N ALA A 75 -14.17 28.57 8.50
CA ALA A 75 -15.17 28.72 9.54
C ALA A 75 -14.71 29.71 10.63
N THR A 76 -15.55 30.71 10.91
CA THR A 76 -15.28 31.74 11.94
C THR A 76 -15.89 31.41 13.31
N GLY A 77 -16.64 30.30 13.41
CA GLY A 77 -17.31 29.85 14.63
C GLY A 77 -16.99 28.39 14.94
N PRO A 78 -17.59 27.83 16.01
CA PRO A 78 -17.40 26.42 16.34
C PRO A 78 -17.82 25.52 15.18
N LEU A 79 -16.98 24.54 14.86
CA LEU A 79 -17.26 23.53 13.86
C LEU A 79 -18.15 22.42 14.44
N ASP A 80 -19.12 21.96 13.67
CA ASP A 80 -19.84 20.72 13.96
C ASP A 80 -18.96 19.49 13.67
N LEU A 81 -19.32 18.35 14.27
CA LEU A 81 -18.56 17.11 14.14
C LEU A 81 -18.49 16.62 12.69
N ASP A 82 -19.54 16.88 11.91
CA ASP A 82 -19.64 16.48 10.50
C ASP A 82 -18.58 17.21 9.66
N THR A 83 -18.45 18.52 9.84
CA THR A 83 -17.45 19.35 9.15
C THR A 83 -16.03 18.95 9.56
N VAL A 84 -15.80 18.69 10.84
CA VAL A 84 -14.50 18.19 11.33
C VAL A 84 -14.19 16.81 10.73
N GLY A 85 -15.18 15.92 10.65
CA GLY A 85 -15.05 14.58 10.08
C GLY A 85 -14.70 14.60 8.60
N TRP A 86 -15.39 15.43 7.81
CA TRP A 86 -15.07 15.59 6.39
C TRP A 86 -13.71 16.22 6.15
N ALA A 87 -13.29 17.18 6.99
CA ALA A 87 -11.95 17.74 6.91
C ALA A 87 -10.86 16.68 7.17
N ARG A 88 -11.10 15.79 8.16
CA ARG A 88 -10.21 14.65 8.43
C ARG A 88 -10.15 13.68 7.27
N ILE A 89 -11.31 13.29 6.71
CA ILE A 89 -11.39 12.42 5.53
C ILE A 89 -10.61 13.02 4.36
N GLY A 90 -10.74 14.33 4.13
CA GLY A 90 -9.98 15.01 3.08
C GLY A 90 -8.47 14.87 3.26
N ALA A 91 -7.95 15.12 4.47
CA ALA A 91 -6.53 14.93 4.77
C ALA A 91 -6.09 13.47 4.59
N MET A 92 -6.86 12.53 5.12
CA MET A 92 -6.64 11.08 4.99
C MET A 92 -6.61 10.61 3.53
N THR A 93 -7.45 11.19 2.68
CA THR A 93 -7.48 10.91 1.23
C THR A 93 -6.18 11.33 0.56
N VAL A 94 -5.72 12.57 0.79
CA VAL A 94 -4.46 13.04 0.17
C VAL A 94 -3.25 12.27 0.70
N ILE A 95 -3.26 11.87 1.97
CA ILE A 95 -2.20 11.02 2.55
C ILE A 95 -2.15 9.67 1.83
N HIS A 96 -3.31 9.03 1.64
CA HIS A 96 -3.42 7.77 0.91
C HIS A 96 -2.86 7.89 -0.52
N GLU A 97 -3.30 8.89 -1.30
CA GLU A 97 -2.78 9.06 -2.67
C GLU A 97 -1.30 9.42 -2.70
N THR A 98 -0.80 10.08 -1.66
CA THR A 98 0.63 10.34 -1.56
C THR A 98 1.42 9.04 -1.40
N ASP A 99 0.90 8.06 -0.65
CA ASP A 99 1.52 6.75 -0.46
C ASP A 99 1.73 6.01 -1.79
N HIS A 100 0.71 6.06 -2.67
CA HIS A 100 0.82 5.52 -4.03
C HIS A 100 1.98 6.14 -4.82
N HIS A 101 2.31 7.40 -4.56
CA HIS A 101 3.45 8.07 -5.18
C HIS A 101 4.80 7.82 -4.48
N GLN A 102 4.85 7.21 -3.28
CA GLN A 102 6.11 6.95 -2.57
C GLN A 102 6.83 5.69 -3.05
N HIS A 103 6.16 4.86 -3.84
CA HIS A 103 6.64 3.54 -4.20
C HIS A 103 6.72 3.37 -5.71
N PRO A 104 7.78 2.73 -6.23
CA PRO A 104 7.86 2.40 -7.64
C PRO A 104 6.82 1.33 -7.99
N ALA A 105 6.22 1.46 -9.17
CA ALA A 105 5.27 0.48 -9.68
C ALA A 105 5.95 -0.91 -9.87
N GLY A 106 7.17 -0.92 -10.42
CA GLY A 106 7.94 -2.11 -10.79
C GLY A 106 7.74 -2.52 -12.25
N ASP A 107 8.35 -3.64 -12.66
CA ASP A 107 8.16 -4.22 -14.00
C ASP A 107 6.93 -5.14 -14.02
N GLU A 108 5.82 -4.66 -14.57
CA GLU A 108 4.60 -5.47 -14.74
C GLU A 108 4.74 -6.64 -15.73
N HIS A 109 5.79 -6.64 -16.56
CA HIS A 109 6.08 -7.70 -17.50
C HIS A 109 6.99 -8.78 -16.90
N ALA A 110 7.48 -8.59 -15.68
CA ALA A 110 8.18 -9.64 -14.96
C ALA A 110 7.26 -10.88 -14.82
N PRO A 111 7.77 -12.09 -15.05
CA PRO A 111 6.94 -13.29 -15.15
C PRO A 111 6.20 -13.65 -13.85
N ASP A 112 6.68 -13.18 -12.69
CA ASP A 112 6.08 -13.39 -11.37
C ASP A 112 5.40 -12.15 -10.79
N ALA A 113 5.30 -11.06 -11.56
CA ALA A 113 4.60 -9.85 -11.18
C ALA A 113 3.08 -10.09 -11.10
N VAL A 114 2.43 -9.47 -10.11
CA VAL A 114 0.97 -9.25 -10.20
C VAL A 114 0.70 -8.16 -11.24
N ARG A 115 -0.36 -8.32 -12.03
CA ARG A 115 -0.70 -7.32 -13.06
C ARG A 115 -1.32 -6.10 -12.40
N PHE A 116 -0.95 -4.90 -12.85
CA PHE A 116 -1.68 -3.70 -12.45
C PHE A 116 -3.18 -3.90 -12.73
N TYR A 117 -4.01 -3.50 -11.78
CA TYR A 117 -5.48 -3.65 -11.83
C TYR A 117 -6.02 -5.09 -11.70
N SER A 118 -5.19 -6.07 -11.39
CA SER A 118 -5.72 -7.36 -10.94
C SER A 118 -6.29 -7.23 -9.52
N PRO A 119 -7.30 -8.04 -9.14
CA PRO A 119 -7.83 -8.06 -7.77
C PRO A 119 -6.75 -8.18 -6.69
N GLU A 120 -5.73 -8.99 -6.96
CA GLU A 120 -4.60 -9.20 -6.06
C GLU A 120 -3.77 -7.92 -5.91
N ALA A 121 -3.50 -7.23 -7.01
CA ALA A 121 -2.75 -5.98 -7.00
C ALA A 121 -3.52 -4.88 -6.26
N GLU A 122 -4.82 -4.73 -6.54
CA GLU A 122 -5.68 -3.77 -5.85
C GLU A 122 -5.68 -4.01 -4.33
N ALA A 123 -5.89 -5.25 -3.89
CA ALA A 123 -5.93 -5.58 -2.47
C ALA A 123 -4.64 -5.21 -1.72
N VAL A 124 -3.47 -5.46 -2.32
CA VAL A 124 -2.18 -5.15 -1.67
C VAL A 124 -1.80 -3.68 -1.77
N ILE A 125 -2.11 -3.03 -2.90
CA ILE A 125 -1.80 -1.61 -3.11
C ILE A 125 -2.67 -0.75 -2.19
N GLU A 126 -3.99 -0.91 -2.27
CA GLU A 126 -4.94 -0.13 -1.47
C GLU A 126 -4.85 -0.46 0.03
N GLY A 127 -4.69 -1.75 0.37
CA GLY A 127 -4.59 -2.17 1.76
C GLY A 127 -3.36 -1.61 2.48
N LEU A 128 -2.19 -1.56 1.80
CA LEU A 128 -0.98 -0.96 2.37
C LEU A 128 -1.09 0.56 2.47
N ALA A 129 -1.64 1.23 1.45
CA ALA A 129 -1.84 2.67 1.47
C ALA A 129 -2.76 3.10 2.62
N ASP A 130 -3.85 2.37 2.86
CA ASP A 130 -4.79 2.60 3.98
C ASP A 130 -4.16 2.36 5.36
N SER A 131 -3.42 1.27 5.50
CA SER A 131 -2.71 0.97 6.75
C SER A 131 -1.61 2.00 7.03
N ASN A 132 -0.86 2.46 6.02
CA ASN A 132 0.14 3.50 6.20
C ASN A 132 -0.52 4.83 6.57
N ARG A 133 -1.59 5.22 5.87
CA ARG A 133 -2.39 6.40 6.17
C ARG A 133 -2.85 6.41 7.62
N ASP A 134 -3.44 5.34 8.13
CA ASP A 134 -3.92 5.28 9.52
C ASP A 134 -2.79 5.46 10.54
N ARG A 135 -1.60 4.94 10.22
CA ARG A 135 -0.40 5.11 11.05
C ARG A 135 0.11 6.54 11.09
N ILE A 136 -0.01 7.30 9.99
CA ILE A 136 0.62 8.63 9.84
C ILE A 136 -0.35 9.81 9.78
N ALA A 137 -1.67 9.58 9.76
CA ALA A 137 -2.67 10.63 9.63
C ALA A 137 -2.55 11.71 10.70
N ASP A 138 -2.60 11.34 11.99
CA ASP A 138 -2.54 12.33 13.07
C ASP A 138 -1.23 13.12 13.06
N PRO A 139 -0.06 12.47 12.96
CA PRO A 139 1.20 13.21 12.88
C PRO A 139 1.31 14.12 11.64
N VAL A 140 0.78 13.73 10.48
CA VAL A 140 0.75 14.59 9.28
C VAL A 140 -0.19 15.78 9.48
N ILE A 141 -1.38 15.56 10.03
CA ILE A 141 -2.36 16.62 10.36
C ILE A 141 -1.73 17.66 11.30
N GLN A 142 -0.95 17.21 12.29
CA GLN A 142 -0.20 18.08 13.19
C GLN A 142 0.92 18.85 12.48
N ASP A 143 1.68 18.19 11.59
CA ASP A 143 2.80 18.81 10.86
C ASP A 143 2.34 19.97 9.97
N ILE A 144 1.16 19.84 9.37
CA ILE A 144 0.57 20.90 8.53
C ILE A 144 -0.22 21.94 9.35
N GLY A 145 -0.30 21.77 10.67
CA GLY A 145 -1.01 22.67 11.59
C GLY A 145 -2.53 22.64 11.46
N MET A 146 -3.09 21.60 10.83
CA MET A 146 -4.53 21.47 10.62
C MET A 146 -5.27 21.19 11.94
N ASP A 147 -4.60 20.56 12.91
CA ASP A 147 -5.12 20.36 14.27
C ASP A 147 -5.43 21.69 15.00
N LYS A 148 -4.66 22.74 14.70
CA LYS A 148 -4.87 24.09 15.26
C LYS A 148 -5.95 24.86 14.52
N ALA A 149 -6.04 24.68 13.21
CA ALA A 149 -7.02 25.36 12.36
C ALA A 149 -8.42 24.72 12.42
N VAL A 150 -8.48 23.39 12.60
CA VAL A 150 -9.70 22.59 12.70
C VAL A 150 -9.69 21.90 14.06
N PRO A 151 -10.15 22.57 15.12
CA PRO A 151 -10.16 21.99 16.46
C PRO A 151 -10.90 20.65 16.49
N ARG A 152 -10.42 19.72 17.32
CA ARG A 152 -10.98 18.37 17.52
C ARG A 152 -10.83 17.41 16.33
N ILE A 153 -10.12 17.77 15.27
CA ILE A 153 -9.87 16.88 14.13
C ILE A 153 -9.16 15.57 14.49
N LEU A 154 -8.38 15.58 15.57
CA LEU A 154 -7.70 14.39 16.11
C LEU A 154 -8.61 13.53 17.01
N GLU A 155 -9.77 14.03 17.43
CA GLU A 155 -10.75 13.27 18.22
C GLU A 155 -11.67 12.43 17.33
N VAL A 156 -11.81 12.82 16.06
CA VAL A 156 -12.70 12.16 15.11
C VAL A 156 -12.01 10.94 14.50
N HIS A 157 -12.71 9.82 14.51
CA HIS A 157 -12.30 8.62 13.80
C HIS A 157 -13.07 8.53 12.49
N ALA A 158 -12.35 8.42 11.38
CA ALA A 158 -12.93 8.23 10.06
C ALA A 158 -12.60 6.82 9.58
N VAL A 159 -13.61 6.10 9.09
CA VAL A 159 -13.43 4.77 8.49
C VAL A 159 -13.63 4.91 6.98
N MET A 160 -12.69 4.35 6.23
CA MET A 160 -12.55 4.52 4.79
C MET A 160 -13.03 3.28 4.03
N PRO A 161 -13.37 3.38 2.73
CA PRO A 161 -14.07 2.33 1.99
C PRO A 161 -13.26 1.02 1.82
N TYR A 162 -11.92 1.05 1.91
CA TYR A 162 -11.06 -0.12 1.72
C TYR A 162 -10.81 -0.95 3.00
N ALA A 163 -11.73 -0.87 3.97
CA ALA A 163 -11.59 -1.55 5.27
C ALA A 163 -11.33 -3.07 5.16
N GLY A 164 -11.82 -3.72 4.10
CA GLY A 164 -11.55 -5.14 3.84
C GLY A 164 -10.10 -5.41 3.42
N TYR A 165 -9.58 -4.64 2.47
CA TYR A 165 -8.19 -4.75 2.02
C TYR A 165 -7.22 -4.39 3.15
N GLN A 166 -7.47 -3.28 3.84
CA GLN A 166 -6.66 -2.86 5.00
C GLN A 166 -6.58 -3.96 6.05
N ALA A 167 -7.73 -4.45 6.54
CA ALA A 167 -7.76 -5.48 7.58
C ALA A 167 -7.16 -6.82 7.09
N GLY A 168 -7.29 -7.13 5.80
CA GLY A 168 -6.67 -8.29 5.16
C GLY A 168 -5.14 -8.20 5.19
N ILE A 169 -4.59 -7.07 4.75
CA ILE A 169 -3.15 -6.83 4.73
C ILE A 169 -2.57 -6.80 6.14
N GLU A 170 -3.19 -6.08 7.09
CA GLU A 170 -2.72 -6.04 8.47
C GLU A 170 -2.70 -7.43 9.11
N GLY A 171 -3.73 -8.24 8.86
CA GLY A 171 -3.79 -9.62 9.32
C GLY A 171 -2.68 -10.49 8.73
N VAL A 172 -2.39 -10.36 7.43
CA VAL A 172 -1.29 -11.08 6.79
C VAL A 172 0.06 -10.65 7.36
N LEU A 173 0.34 -9.35 7.47
CA LEU A 173 1.61 -8.86 8.00
C LEU A 173 1.82 -9.28 9.46
N HIS A 174 0.75 -9.31 10.27
CA HIS A 174 0.79 -9.87 11.63
C HIS A 174 1.08 -11.38 11.64
N GLY A 175 0.46 -12.14 10.73
CA GLY A 175 0.75 -13.57 10.56
C GLY A 175 2.19 -13.83 10.15
N LEU A 176 2.73 -13.07 9.19
CA LEU A 176 4.12 -13.17 8.75
C LEU A 176 5.10 -12.81 9.87
N HIS A 177 4.79 -11.78 10.67
CA HIS A 177 5.54 -11.46 11.90
C HIS A 177 5.61 -12.67 12.84
N THR A 178 4.48 -13.33 13.07
CA THR A 178 4.39 -14.50 13.96
C THR A 178 5.17 -15.70 13.42
N ILE A 179 5.02 -16.01 12.12
CA ILE A 179 5.68 -17.17 11.49
C ILE A 179 7.20 -16.99 11.39
N SER A 180 7.65 -15.78 11.06
CA SER A 180 9.06 -15.46 10.81
C SER A 180 9.85 -15.12 12.07
N GLY A 181 9.18 -14.71 13.16
CA GLY A 181 9.83 -14.19 14.37
C GLY A 181 10.50 -12.83 14.20
N ARG A 182 10.43 -12.20 13.01
CA ARG A 182 10.90 -10.83 12.77
C ARG A 182 9.98 -9.83 13.44
N SER A 183 10.41 -8.61 13.73
CA SER A 183 9.51 -7.59 14.26
C SER A 183 8.43 -7.17 13.23
N GLN A 184 7.28 -6.70 13.72
CA GLN A 184 6.21 -6.20 12.83
C GLN A 184 6.71 -5.05 11.93
N HIS A 185 7.62 -4.21 12.44
CA HIS A 185 8.21 -3.12 11.67
C HIS A 185 9.11 -3.63 10.53
N GLU A 186 9.92 -4.67 10.77
CA GLU A 186 10.76 -5.27 9.73
C GLU A 186 9.92 -5.94 8.63
N VAL A 187 8.85 -6.66 9.02
CA VAL A 187 7.93 -7.27 8.06
C VAL A 187 7.23 -6.21 7.22
N TRP A 188 6.68 -5.17 7.87
CA TRP A 188 6.07 -4.04 7.18
C TRP A 188 7.04 -3.42 6.19
N THR A 189 8.23 -3.02 6.66
CA THR A 189 9.22 -2.33 5.84
C THR A 189 9.65 -3.15 4.64
N ALA A 190 9.87 -4.46 4.82
CA ALA A 190 10.25 -5.36 3.72
C ALA A 190 9.18 -5.41 2.62
N VAL A 191 7.90 -5.42 2.99
CA VAL A 191 6.79 -5.47 2.02
C VAL A 191 6.54 -4.10 1.41
N ASP A 192 6.47 -3.05 2.23
CA ASP A 192 6.10 -1.70 1.83
C ASP A 192 7.09 -1.11 0.83
N GLN A 193 8.40 -1.26 1.10
CA GLN A 193 9.48 -0.77 0.23
C GLN A 193 9.68 -1.58 -1.07
N THR A 194 8.95 -2.69 -1.23
CA THR A 194 8.99 -3.49 -2.45
C THR A 194 8.10 -2.86 -3.53
N PRO A 195 8.51 -2.83 -4.81
CA PRO A 195 7.65 -2.36 -5.90
C PRO A 195 6.30 -3.07 -5.88
N PHE A 196 5.22 -2.35 -6.21
CA PHE A 196 3.84 -2.84 -6.06
C PHE A 196 3.63 -4.25 -6.59
N VAL A 197 4.10 -4.50 -7.81
CA VAL A 197 3.88 -5.77 -8.50
C VAL A 197 4.64 -6.97 -7.89
N GLN A 198 5.56 -6.72 -6.95
CA GLN A 198 6.40 -7.71 -6.30
C GLN A 198 6.07 -7.89 -4.80
N ARG A 199 5.09 -7.17 -4.25
CA ARG A 199 4.82 -7.18 -2.79
C ARG A 199 4.44 -8.55 -2.22
N TYR A 200 3.69 -9.37 -2.96
CA TYR A 200 3.42 -10.76 -2.56
C TYR A 200 4.68 -11.64 -2.54
N ASN A 201 5.60 -11.38 -3.45
CA ASN A 201 6.88 -12.08 -3.50
C ASN A 201 7.76 -11.67 -2.32
N ALA A 202 7.73 -10.39 -1.91
CA ALA A 202 8.38 -9.94 -0.67
C ALA A 202 7.77 -10.58 0.59
N MET A 203 6.44 -10.72 0.65
CA MET A 203 5.77 -11.43 1.76
C MET A 203 6.24 -12.89 1.87
N ALA A 204 6.36 -13.60 0.74
CA ALA A 204 6.92 -14.95 0.71
C ALA A 204 8.40 -14.97 1.12
N ASP A 205 9.19 -14.02 0.64
CA ASP A 205 10.62 -13.91 0.94
C ASP A 205 10.89 -13.69 2.44
N VAL A 206 10.02 -12.96 3.15
CA VAL A 206 10.09 -12.81 4.63
C VAL A 206 10.12 -14.17 5.33
N VAL A 207 9.28 -15.12 4.91
CA VAL A 207 9.22 -16.45 5.53
C VAL A 207 10.32 -17.37 5.02
N ILE A 208 10.69 -17.28 3.74
CA ILE A 208 11.81 -18.04 3.17
C ILE A 208 13.11 -17.70 3.92
N ASP A 209 13.39 -16.41 4.10
CA ASP A 209 14.63 -15.94 4.71
C ASP A 209 14.73 -16.27 6.21
N SER A 210 13.60 -16.39 6.90
CA SER A 210 13.57 -16.70 8.33
C SER A 210 13.55 -18.20 8.63
N ARG A 211 12.92 -18.99 7.77
CA ARG A 211 12.59 -20.40 8.07
C ARG A 211 13.32 -21.41 7.18
N LEU A 212 13.69 -21.00 5.97
CA LEU A 212 14.33 -21.87 4.97
C LEU A 212 15.80 -21.51 4.70
N ALA A 213 16.31 -20.44 5.31
CA ALA A 213 17.72 -20.08 5.23
C ALA A 213 18.62 -21.22 5.72
N GLY A 214 19.57 -21.64 4.88
CA GLY A 214 20.47 -22.76 5.16
C GLY A 214 19.84 -24.15 5.02
N LEU A 215 18.52 -24.25 4.84
CA LEU A 215 17.81 -25.51 4.61
C LEU A 215 17.54 -25.77 3.12
N MET A 216 17.27 -24.70 2.36
CA MET A 216 16.93 -24.77 0.93
C MET A 216 18.11 -24.28 0.07
N PRO A 217 18.48 -24.99 -1.02
CA PRO A 217 19.43 -24.47 -2.01
C PRO A 217 18.95 -23.15 -2.63
N PRO A 218 19.82 -22.14 -2.81
CA PRO A 218 19.43 -20.85 -3.39
C PRO A 218 18.73 -20.96 -4.75
N GLU A 219 19.12 -21.96 -5.55
CA GLU A 219 18.58 -22.23 -6.88
C GLU A 219 17.09 -22.62 -6.84
N HIS A 220 16.56 -23.01 -5.69
CA HIS A 220 15.15 -23.39 -5.54
C HIS A 220 14.26 -22.22 -5.10
N ARG A 221 14.84 -21.04 -4.83
CA ARG A 221 14.11 -19.90 -4.27
C ARG A 221 12.92 -19.47 -5.13
N SER A 222 13.11 -19.34 -6.45
CA SER A 222 12.04 -18.92 -7.37
C SER A 222 10.83 -19.85 -7.34
N GLN A 223 11.08 -21.16 -7.27
CA GLN A 223 10.03 -22.16 -7.13
C GLN A 223 9.27 -22.00 -5.80
N ILE A 224 10.00 -21.89 -4.69
CA ILE A 224 9.38 -21.83 -3.36
C ILE A 224 8.65 -20.50 -3.14
N ARG A 225 9.19 -19.39 -3.64
CA ARG A 225 8.50 -18.09 -3.64
C ARG A 225 7.18 -18.14 -4.40
N LEU A 226 7.15 -18.77 -5.58
CA LEU A 226 5.91 -18.95 -6.33
C LEU A 226 4.88 -19.73 -5.51
N GLN A 227 5.29 -20.84 -4.90
CA GLN A 227 4.42 -21.68 -4.07
C GLN A 227 3.89 -20.94 -2.83
N LEU A 228 4.75 -20.19 -2.11
CA LEU A 228 4.37 -19.51 -0.87
C LEU A 228 3.62 -18.19 -1.10
N SER A 229 3.82 -17.52 -2.24
CA SER A 229 3.06 -16.31 -2.57
C SER A 229 1.64 -16.61 -3.04
N GLN A 230 1.37 -17.82 -3.53
CA GLN A 230 0.10 -18.17 -4.16
C GLN A 230 -1.11 -18.12 -3.20
N PRO A 231 -1.06 -18.69 -1.98
CA PRO A 231 -2.19 -18.58 -1.04
C PRO A 231 -2.51 -17.13 -0.67
N LEU A 232 -1.49 -16.27 -0.58
CA LEU A 232 -1.67 -14.85 -0.29
C LEU A 232 -2.42 -14.15 -1.42
N LYS A 233 -1.99 -14.39 -2.68
CA LYS A 233 -2.62 -13.84 -3.89
C LYS A 233 -4.09 -14.27 -3.98
N GLU A 234 -4.38 -15.56 -3.82
CA GLU A 234 -5.75 -16.09 -3.94
C GLU A 234 -6.70 -15.52 -2.88
N GLU A 235 -6.30 -15.54 -1.61
CA GLU A 235 -7.18 -15.15 -0.52
C GLU A 235 -7.38 -13.62 -0.46
N LEU A 236 -6.33 -12.82 -0.68
CA LEU A 236 -6.45 -11.36 -0.69
C LEU A 236 -7.09 -10.85 -1.98
N GLY A 237 -6.76 -11.43 -3.14
CA GLY A 237 -7.44 -11.11 -4.40
C GLY A 237 -8.93 -11.44 -4.37
N GLY A 238 -9.32 -12.48 -3.63
CA GLY A 238 -10.72 -12.82 -3.39
C GLY A 238 -11.53 -11.72 -2.69
N LEU A 239 -10.89 -10.75 -2.02
CA LEU A 239 -11.60 -9.65 -1.36
C LEU A 239 -12.29 -8.71 -2.36
N ALA A 240 -11.86 -8.67 -3.62
CA ALA A 240 -12.49 -7.85 -4.66
C ALA A 240 -13.94 -8.27 -4.97
N ALA A 241 -14.38 -9.45 -4.52
CA ALA A 241 -15.78 -9.86 -4.59
C ALA A 241 -16.68 -9.09 -3.61
N TYR A 242 -16.11 -8.36 -2.64
CA TYR A 242 -16.85 -7.57 -1.64
C TYR A 242 -16.60 -6.08 -1.86
N THR A 243 -17.67 -5.29 -1.92
CA THR A 243 -17.56 -3.85 -2.24
C THR A 243 -18.21 -2.99 -1.17
N ALA A 244 -17.75 -1.74 -1.06
CA ALA A 244 -18.37 -0.73 -0.20
C ALA A 244 -19.79 -0.33 -0.66
N GLU A 245 -20.19 -0.68 -1.88
CA GLU A 245 -21.57 -0.47 -2.36
C GLU A 245 -22.55 -1.46 -1.71
N THR A 246 -22.07 -2.66 -1.36
CA THR A 246 -22.92 -3.76 -0.89
C THR A 246 -22.77 -4.06 0.60
N GLU A 247 -21.63 -3.72 1.21
CA GLU A 247 -21.31 -4.08 2.59
C GLU A 247 -20.82 -2.88 3.41
N LEU A 248 -21.13 -2.89 4.70
CA LEU A 248 -20.65 -1.87 5.63
C LEU A 248 -19.14 -2.07 5.91
N PRO A 249 -18.37 -1.01 6.23
CA PRO A 249 -16.93 -1.13 6.50
C PRO A 249 -16.56 -2.16 7.56
N VAL A 250 -17.38 -2.32 8.62
CA VAL A 250 -17.15 -3.32 9.67
C VAL A 250 -17.28 -4.77 9.15
N GLN A 251 -18.18 -5.00 8.18
CA GLN A 251 -18.36 -6.29 7.54
C GLN A 251 -17.19 -6.58 6.60
N LEU A 252 -16.82 -5.60 5.77
CA LEU A 252 -15.63 -5.68 4.91
C LEU A 252 -14.37 -6.00 5.73
N ALA A 253 -14.15 -5.29 6.85
CA ALA A 253 -13.02 -5.55 7.73
C ALA A 253 -13.06 -6.96 8.33
N ALA A 254 -14.25 -7.50 8.65
CA ALA A 254 -14.39 -8.87 9.10
C ALA A 254 -14.02 -9.88 8.00
N ARG A 255 -14.46 -9.65 6.76
CA ARG A 255 -14.05 -10.45 5.58
C ARG A 255 -12.55 -10.39 5.34
N GLY A 256 -11.96 -9.20 5.49
CA GLY A 256 -10.52 -8.98 5.43
C GLY A 256 -9.76 -9.86 6.42
N ARG A 257 -10.11 -9.78 7.71
CA ARG A 257 -9.50 -10.61 8.77
C ARG A 257 -9.67 -12.11 8.55
N GLU A 258 -10.84 -12.54 8.08
CA GLU A 258 -11.11 -13.95 7.78
C GLU A 258 -10.21 -14.43 6.63
N SER A 259 -10.11 -13.65 5.56
CA SER A 259 -9.27 -13.97 4.39
C SER A 259 -7.78 -13.97 4.74
N ALA A 260 -7.32 -13.01 5.55
CA ALA A 260 -5.97 -13.01 6.09
C ALA A 260 -5.66 -14.27 6.90
N THR A 261 -6.60 -14.70 7.75
CA THR A 261 -6.44 -15.91 8.58
C THR A 261 -6.28 -17.15 7.69
N ARG A 262 -7.11 -17.30 6.66
CA ARG A 262 -6.98 -18.40 5.69
C ARG A 262 -5.68 -18.32 4.89
N ALA A 263 -5.28 -17.13 4.45
CA ALA A 263 -4.05 -16.89 3.70
C ALA A 263 -2.82 -17.35 4.50
N VAL A 264 -2.74 -16.91 5.77
CA VAL A 264 -1.64 -17.24 6.67
C VAL A 264 -1.62 -18.73 7.01
N GLN A 265 -2.77 -19.34 7.31
CA GLN A 265 -2.86 -20.78 7.58
C GLN A 265 -2.41 -21.63 6.38
N ARG A 266 -2.85 -21.28 5.17
CA ARG A 266 -2.45 -21.99 3.94
C ARG A 266 -0.96 -21.78 3.65
N LEU A 267 -0.43 -20.56 3.81
CA LEU A 267 0.99 -20.28 3.70
C LEU A 267 1.82 -21.11 4.71
N GLU A 268 1.37 -21.22 5.96
CA GLU A 268 2.05 -21.99 6.99
C GLU A 268 2.05 -23.49 6.70
N GLN A 269 0.94 -24.03 6.18
CA GLN A 269 0.85 -25.43 5.72
C GLN A 269 1.80 -25.72 4.56
N GLU A 270 1.85 -24.84 3.56
CA GLU A 270 2.78 -24.94 2.43
C GLU A 270 4.23 -24.84 2.93
N LEU A 271 4.53 -23.88 3.80
CA LEU A 271 5.86 -23.73 4.41
C LEU A 271 6.28 -24.99 5.18
N GLY A 272 5.39 -25.59 5.96
CA GLY A 272 5.65 -26.84 6.68
C GLY A 272 5.96 -28.00 5.73
N THR A 273 5.23 -28.10 4.61
CA THR A 273 5.49 -29.10 3.56
C THR A 273 6.86 -28.90 2.91
N VAL A 274 7.22 -27.64 2.61
CA VAL A 274 8.53 -27.27 2.06
C VAL A 274 9.66 -27.59 3.04
N GLU A 275 9.51 -27.21 4.31
CA GLU A 275 10.49 -27.51 5.36
C GLU A 275 10.70 -29.03 5.52
N GLN A 276 9.62 -29.81 5.55
CA GLN A 276 9.68 -31.26 5.66
C GLN A 276 10.42 -31.87 4.48
N HIS A 277 10.13 -31.43 3.26
CA HIS A 277 10.82 -31.87 2.04
C HIS A 277 12.33 -31.66 2.17
N TYR A 278 12.78 -30.44 2.47
CA TYR A 278 14.20 -30.15 2.55
C TYR A 278 14.91 -30.88 3.70
N ARG A 279 14.26 -31.03 4.86
CA ARG A 279 14.82 -31.80 5.99
C ARG A 279 14.96 -33.29 5.66
N GLN A 280 14.03 -33.85 4.90
CA GLN A 280 14.06 -35.26 4.52
C GLN A 280 15.24 -35.60 3.60
N TYR A 281 15.58 -34.72 2.66
CA TYR A 281 16.61 -35.00 1.65
C TYR A 281 18.02 -34.49 2.01
N GLY A 282 18.17 -33.64 3.04
CA GLY A 282 19.48 -33.21 3.55
C GLY A 282 20.22 -32.28 2.59
N GLU A 283 21.51 -32.56 2.35
CA GLU A 283 22.43 -31.65 1.63
C GLU A 283 22.15 -31.51 0.13
N HIS A 284 21.49 -32.48 -0.49
CA HIS A 284 21.22 -32.51 -1.93
C HIS A 284 19.74 -32.76 -2.23
N PRO A 285 18.84 -31.86 -1.78
CA PRO A 285 17.42 -32.03 -1.97
C PRO A 285 17.08 -31.86 -3.46
N PRO A 286 16.26 -32.76 -4.05
CA PRO A 286 15.71 -32.49 -5.37
C PRO A 286 14.75 -31.29 -5.29
N ARG A 287 14.50 -30.62 -6.43
CA ARG A 287 13.39 -29.67 -6.53
C ARG A 287 12.08 -30.36 -6.17
N MET A 288 11.17 -29.63 -5.54
CA MET A 288 9.83 -30.17 -5.28
C MET A 288 9.10 -30.43 -6.61
N PRO A 289 8.21 -31.44 -6.68
CA PRO A 289 7.42 -31.68 -7.87
C PRO A 289 6.60 -30.44 -8.27
N MET A 290 6.57 -30.13 -9.57
CA MET A 290 5.80 -29.03 -10.14
C MET A 290 5.05 -29.50 -11.37
N SER A 291 3.96 -28.81 -11.72
CA SER A 291 3.37 -28.97 -13.04
C SER A 291 4.33 -28.49 -14.14
N ALA A 292 4.12 -28.95 -15.38
CA ALA A 292 4.90 -28.48 -16.53
C ALA A 292 4.78 -26.96 -16.71
N GLU A 293 3.61 -26.40 -16.44
CA GLU A 293 3.35 -24.96 -16.51
C GLU A 293 4.13 -24.19 -15.44
N GLN A 294 4.09 -24.65 -14.18
CA GLN A 294 4.86 -24.06 -13.09
C GLN A 294 6.36 -24.14 -13.34
N THR A 295 6.84 -25.28 -13.87
CA THR A 295 8.25 -25.45 -14.25
C THR A 295 8.67 -24.44 -15.32
N ALA A 296 7.86 -24.27 -16.36
CA ALA A 296 8.11 -23.29 -17.41
C ALA A 296 8.08 -21.84 -16.87
N LEU A 297 7.19 -21.54 -15.91
CA LEU A 297 7.15 -20.24 -15.25
C LEU A 297 8.41 -19.97 -14.42
N VAL A 298 8.83 -20.92 -13.59
CA VAL A 298 10.06 -20.82 -12.79
C VAL A 298 11.28 -20.61 -13.70
N GLN A 299 11.37 -21.33 -14.82
CA GLN A 299 12.44 -21.11 -15.80
C GLN A 299 12.42 -19.71 -16.41
N ARG A 300 11.24 -19.13 -16.67
CA ARG A 300 11.13 -17.74 -17.14
C ARG A 300 11.56 -16.75 -16.08
N ILE A 301 11.18 -16.97 -14.82
CA ILE A 301 11.60 -16.15 -13.66
C ILE A 301 13.12 -16.18 -13.53
N GLU A 302 13.70 -17.38 -13.48
CA GLU A 302 15.15 -17.57 -13.39
C GLU A 302 15.88 -16.97 -14.59
N ALA A 303 15.34 -17.07 -15.81
CA ALA A 303 15.92 -16.45 -16.99
C ALA A 303 15.79 -14.92 -17.00
N HIS A 304 14.73 -14.36 -16.42
CA HIS A 304 14.51 -12.91 -16.31
C HIS A 304 15.50 -12.31 -15.30
N TYR A 305 15.54 -12.83 -14.08
CA TYR A 305 16.43 -12.31 -13.02
C TYR A 305 17.89 -12.79 -13.16
N GLY A 306 18.14 -14.00 -13.68
CA GLY A 306 19.50 -14.52 -13.92
C GLY A 306 20.22 -13.86 -15.09
N ARG A 307 19.51 -13.20 -16.01
CA ARG A 307 20.11 -12.26 -16.97
C ARG A 307 20.38 -10.89 -16.35
N SER A 308 19.65 -10.54 -15.29
CA SER A 308 19.76 -9.26 -14.56
C SER A 308 20.89 -9.25 -13.52
N THR A 309 21.37 -10.42 -13.07
CA THR A 309 22.40 -10.54 -12.01
C THR A 309 23.77 -9.90 -12.31
N ASP A 310 24.09 -9.54 -13.56
CA ASP A 310 25.26 -8.69 -13.83
C ASP A 310 25.06 -7.23 -13.37
N LEU A 311 23.82 -6.78 -13.17
CA LEU A 311 23.45 -5.41 -12.76
C LEU A 311 22.81 -5.35 -11.36
N GLU A 312 22.05 -6.37 -10.97
CA GLU A 312 21.19 -6.30 -9.77
C GLU A 312 21.91 -6.70 -8.47
N THR A 313 22.87 -7.63 -8.54
CA THR A 313 23.73 -7.97 -7.38
C THR A 313 24.64 -6.80 -6.99
N ALA A 314 24.97 -5.91 -7.93
CA ALA A 314 25.72 -4.68 -7.67
C ALA A 314 24.85 -3.62 -6.95
N HIS A 315 23.55 -3.54 -7.26
CA HIS A 315 22.63 -2.59 -6.61
C HIS A 315 22.23 -3.03 -5.20
N LEU A 316 21.96 -4.32 -4.97
CA LEU A 316 21.63 -4.85 -3.64
C LEU A 316 22.84 -4.83 -2.69
N ARG A 317 24.06 -5.13 -3.16
CA ARG A 317 25.28 -4.96 -2.34
C ARG A 317 25.52 -3.51 -1.97
N ARG A 318 25.33 -2.58 -2.91
CA ARG A 318 25.51 -1.14 -2.64
C ARG A 318 24.53 -0.64 -1.57
N PHE A 319 23.31 -1.19 -1.50
CA PHE A 319 22.30 -0.83 -0.50
C PHE A 319 22.62 -1.37 0.90
N VAL A 320 23.10 -2.62 0.98
CA VAL A 320 23.53 -3.24 2.25
C VAL A 320 24.82 -2.58 2.76
N ASP A 321 25.77 -2.25 1.88
CA ASP A 321 27.05 -1.61 2.25
C ASP A 321 26.87 -0.13 2.65
N SER A 322 25.92 0.59 2.04
CA SER A 322 25.57 1.97 2.44
C SER A 322 24.87 2.04 3.81
N SER A 323 24.28 0.94 4.27
CA SER A 323 23.68 0.85 5.61
C SER A 323 24.75 0.67 6.71
N ALA A 324 25.92 0.13 6.34
CA ALA A 324 27.05 -0.06 7.26
C ALA A 324 28.00 1.15 7.31
N SER A 325 27.89 2.10 6.37
CA SER A 325 28.84 3.20 6.25
C SER A 325 28.19 4.50 5.75
N GLY A 326 27.88 5.44 6.65
CA GLY A 326 27.68 6.83 6.22
C GLY A 326 26.74 7.71 7.05
N ARG A 327 27.19 8.13 8.23
CA ARG A 327 26.94 9.52 8.67
C ARG A 327 27.71 10.47 7.75
N LEU A 328 27.06 11.59 7.40
CA LEU A 328 27.58 12.84 6.78
C LEU A 328 27.59 12.92 5.23
N GLY A 329 26.84 13.91 4.72
CA GLY A 329 27.33 14.78 3.62
C GLY A 329 26.46 14.93 2.36
N GLY A 330 25.59 15.95 2.35
CA GLY A 330 25.51 17.00 1.32
C GLY A 330 25.40 16.69 -0.19
N ALA A 331 24.23 17.06 -0.75
CA ALA A 331 23.97 17.90 -1.93
C ALA A 331 24.27 17.46 -3.39
N ALA A 332 23.18 17.57 -4.19
CA ALA A 332 23.03 18.14 -5.53
C ALA A 332 23.39 17.34 -6.82
N GLY A 333 22.38 17.23 -7.70
CA GLY A 333 22.52 17.51 -9.14
C GLY A 333 22.11 16.41 -10.14
N GLY A 334 21.14 16.74 -11.02
CA GLY A 334 21.24 16.39 -12.46
C GLY A 334 20.32 15.30 -13.05
N THR A 335 19.20 15.75 -13.61
CA THR A 335 18.62 15.44 -14.95
C THR A 335 18.80 14.06 -15.62
N GLY A 336 17.68 13.48 -16.10
CA GLY A 336 17.67 12.52 -17.21
C GLY A 336 16.30 11.88 -17.45
N ALA A 337 15.51 12.45 -18.37
CA ALA A 337 14.22 11.91 -18.80
C ALA A 337 14.41 10.91 -19.95
N ALA A 338 13.78 9.73 -19.84
CA ALA A 338 13.51 8.83 -20.97
C ALA A 338 12.01 8.50 -20.96
N GLY A 339 11.31 8.92 -22.02
CA GLY A 339 9.88 8.77 -22.17
C GLY A 339 9.50 7.37 -22.66
N GLY A 340 8.59 6.73 -21.93
CA GLY A 340 7.76 5.62 -22.40
C GLY A 340 6.31 6.08 -22.33
N ALA A 341 5.57 5.95 -23.44
CA ALA A 341 4.16 6.30 -23.49
C ALA A 341 3.35 5.29 -22.66
N ALA A 342 2.84 5.69 -21.51
CA ALA A 342 1.93 4.91 -20.69
C ALA A 342 0.49 5.42 -20.88
N ALA A 343 -0.41 4.51 -21.21
CA ALA A 343 -1.83 4.78 -21.31
C ALA A 343 -2.39 5.15 -19.92
N ALA A 344 -3.09 6.28 -19.83
CA ALA A 344 -3.81 6.66 -18.62
C ALA A 344 -5.00 5.71 -18.42
N ALA A 345 -4.99 4.94 -17.33
CA ALA A 345 -6.08 4.07 -16.93
C ALA A 345 -6.35 4.26 -15.44
N SER A 346 -7.51 4.82 -15.12
CA SER A 346 -8.09 4.91 -13.79
C SER A 346 -8.65 3.56 -13.34
N GLY A 347 -8.33 3.15 -12.11
CA GLY A 347 -8.98 2.02 -11.45
C GLY A 347 -10.48 2.24 -11.22
N PRO A 348 -11.22 1.23 -10.75
CA PRO A 348 -12.64 1.36 -10.49
C PRO A 348 -12.89 2.45 -9.43
N ALA A 349 -13.77 3.40 -9.78
CA ALA A 349 -14.15 4.47 -8.88
C ALA A 349 -15.02 3.91 -7.74
N VAL A 350 -14.51 3.89 -6.51
CA VAL A 350 -15.33 3.57 -5.34
C VAL A 350 -16.05 4.83 -4.88
N ALA A 351 -17.38 4.80 -4.93
CA ALA A 351 -18.21 5.87 -4.41
C ALA A 351 -18.09 5.97 -2.89
N TRP A 352 -17.90 7.19 -2.38
CA TRP A 352 -17.79 7.47 -0.95
C TRP A 352 -19.13 7.25 -0.26
N GLY A 353 -19.26 6.14 0.45
CA GLY A 353 -20.35 5.92 1.40
C GLY A 353 -20.25 6.96 2.52
N GLY A 354 -21.29 7.79 2.66
CA GLY A 354 -21.29 8.93 3.58
C GLY A 354 -20.91 8.56 5.02
N TRP A 355 -20.03 9.36 5.61
CA TRP A 355 -19.73 9.34 7.04
C TRP A 355 -21.04 9.46 7.83
N ARG A 356 -21.25 8.55 8.79
CA ARG A 356 -22.32 8.65 9.79
C ARG A 356 -21.65 8.79 11.16
N PRO A 357 -21.96 9.84 11.94
CA PRO A 357 -21.45 9.94 13.30
C PRO A 357 -22.00 8.76 14.10
N ASP A 358 -21.11 7.99 14.71
CA ASP A 358 -21.50 6.99 15.70
C ASP A 358 -22.08 7.73 16.92
N ARG A 359 -23.41 7.65 17.10
CA ARG A 359 -24.13 8.30 18.21
C ARG A 359 -24.07 7.49 19.52
N SER A 360 -23.22 6.48 19.63
CA SER A 360 -23.26 5.54 20.76
C SER A 360 -22.17 5.74 21.81
N ARG A 361 -22.09 6.91 22.46
CA ARG A 361 -21.39 7.01 23.77
C ARG A 361 -21.72 8.24 24.61
N THR A 362 -22.97 8.40 25.00
CA THR A 362 -23.34 9.15 26.23
C THR A 362 -24.58 8.50 26.83
N ASP A 363 -24.40 7.75 27.92
CA ASP A 363 -25.28 7.73 29.09
C ASP A 363 -24.69 6.76 30.13
N GLY A 364 -23.73 7.29 30.89
CA GLY A 364 -23.19 6.67 32.09
C GLY A 364 -23.29 7.66 33.24
N GLY A 365 -24.42 7.66 33.95
CA GLY A 365 -24.67 8.41 35.17
C GLY A 365 -26.16 8.75 35.29
N ALA A 366 -26.89 8.49 36.37
CA ALA A 366 -26.54 8.05 37.71
C ALA A 366 -27.78 7.35 38.30
N ALA A 367 -27.58 6.28 39.09
CA ALA A 367 -28.59 5.83 40.04
C ALA A 367 -28.09 6.18 41.46
N ARG A 368 -28.89 6.98 42.17
CA ARG A 368 -28.90 7.01 43.63
C ARG A 368 -29.89 5.97 44.13
#